data_AF-A0A7W4UPN2-F1
#
_entry.id   AF-A0A7W4UPN2-F1
#
_cell.length_a   1.000
_cell.length_b   1.000
_cell.length_c   1.000
_cell.angle_alpha   90.00
_cell.angle_beta   90.00
_cell.angle_gamma   90.00
#
_symmetry.space_group_name_H-M   'P 1'
#
loop_
_entity.id
_entity.type
_entity.pdbx_description
1 polymer ?
#
loop_
_entity_poly.entity_id
_entity_poly.type
_entity_poly.pdbx_seq_one_letter_code
_entity_poly.pdbx_strand_id
1 'polypeptide(L)'
;MHPRRVVSFAALSVLAATSLSACAPPEPERLLDHLAVNELSATMDIDELLPDDASAFVLGCPYSDVDALAASSGIERDRFRIGDRDLPGLNTEGPVALLPIVDGKVRPGVQYDTQDVSMCGTHNTAVIDRGSTLTFAQDGYGQWFAVSVQPTVQT
;
A
#
# COMPACT_ATOMS: atom_id res chain seq x y z
N MET A 1 61.94 -26.25 -50.18
CA MET A 1 60.88 -25.32 -50.62
C MET A 1 59.86 -25.18 -49.50
N HIS A 2 59.58 -23.96 -49.07
CA HIS A 2 58.51 -23.60 -48.11
C HIS A 2 57.12 -23.93 -48.69
N PRO A 3 56.06 -24.21 -47.89
CA PRO A 3 55.43 -23.16 -47.08
C PRO A 3 54.96 -23.56 -45.67
N ARG A 4 55.13 -22.60 -44.76
CA ARG A 4 54.43 -22.50 -43.48
C ARG A 4 52.96 -22.15 -43.76
N ARG A 5 52.01 -22.93 -43.22
CA ARG A 5 50.59 -22.56 -43.16
C ARG A 5 50.31 -21.82 -41.85
N VAL A 6 49.84 -20.59 -42.02
CA VAL A 6 49.16 -19.77 -41.02
C VAL A 6 47.73 -20.28 -40.91
N VAL A 7 47.20 -20.49 -39.70
CA VAL A 7 45.75 -20.51 -39.47
C VAL A 7 45.46 -19.73 -38.19
N SER A 8 44.57 -18.77 -38.37
CA SER A 8 44.18 -17.68 -37.48
C SER A 8 43.57 -18.15 -36.14
N PHE A 9 43.96 -17.48 -35.07
CA PHE A 9 43.20 -17.47 -33.81
C PHE A 9 41.99 -16.54 -33.99
N ALA A 10 40.80 -17.12 -34.12
CA ALA A 10 39.56 -16.39 -33.95
C ALA A 10 39.28 -16.27 -32.44
N ALA A 11 39.60 -15.12 -31.86
CA ALA A 11 39.17 -14.77 -30.52
C ALA A 11 37.66 -14.45 -30.58
N LEU A 12 36.81 -15.39 -30.13
CA LEU A 12 35.40 -15.10 -29.84
C LEU A 12 35.34 -14.28 -28.56
N SER A 13 35.23 -12.97 -28.71
CA SER A 13 34.79 -12.07 -27.64
C SER A 13 33.31 -12.34 -27.37
N VAL A 14 33.03 -13.21 -26.39
CA VAL A 14 31.68 -13.34 -25.82
C VAL A 14 31.42 -12.07 -25.01
N LEU A 15 30.72 -11.10 -25.61
CA LEU A 15 30.09 -10.02 -24.86
C LEU A 15 29.05 -10.65 -23.94
N ALA A 16 29.40 -10.80 -22.66
CA ALA A 16 28.45 -11.05 -21.61
C ALA A 16 27.52 -9.82 -21.52
N ALA A 17 26.40 -9.86 -22.23
CA ALA A 17 25.28 -9.00 -21.96
C ALA A 17 24.73 -9.40 -20.59
N THR A 18 25.21 -8.75 -19.53
CA THR A 18 24.53 -8.76 -18.24
C THR A 18 23.24 -7.99 -18.42
N SER A 19 22.18 -8.69 -18.83
CA SER A 19 20.81 -8.23 -18.71
C SER A 19 20.55 -8.00 -17.24
N LEU A 20 20.76 -6.75 -16.79
CA LEU A 20 20.17 -6.22 -15.58
C LEU A 20 18.65 -6.29 -15.78
N SER A 21 18.07 -7.45 -15.45
CA SER A 21 16.65 -7.54 -15.17
C SER A 21 16.45 -6.67 -13.95
N ALA A 22 16.18 -5.38 -14.18
CA ALA A 22 15.56 -4.54 -13.18
C ALA A 22 14.27 -5.28 -12.82
N CYS A 23 14.22 -5.86 -11.62
CA CYS A 23 12.96 -6.34 -11.07
C CYS A 23 12.01 -5.16 -11.16
N ALA A 24 10.99 -5.26 -12.01
CA ALA A 24 9.88 -4.34 -11.94
C ALA A 24 9.36 -4.42 -10.49
N PRO A 25 9.08 -3.28 -9.84
CA PRO A 25 8.42 -3.32 -8.55
C PRO A 25 7.16 -4.19 -8.70
N PRO A 26 6.85 -5.03 -7.69
CA PRO A 26 5.64 -5.85 -7.74
C PRO A 26 4.44 -4.95 -8.02
N GLU A 27 3.54 -5.40 -8.89
CA GLU A 27 2.29 -4.68 -9.12
C GLU A 27 1.52 -4.61 -7.79
N PRO A 28 0.91 -3.44 -7.47
CA PRO A 28 0.15 -3.29 -6.24
C PRO A 28 -1.03 -4.26 -6.21
N GLU A 29 -1.29 -4.86 -5.05
CA GLU A 29 -2.42 -5.78 -4.86
C GLU A 29 -3.74 -5.00 -4.92
N ARG A 30 -4.80 -5.58 -5.49
CA ARG A 30 -6.08 -4.87 -5.63
C ARG A 30 -6.84 -4.92 -4.31
N LEU A 31 -7.18 -3.76 -3.75
CA LEU A 31 -7.95 -3.68 -2.50
C LEU A 31 -9.34 -4.35 -2.64
N LEU A 32 -9.89 -4.35 -3.87
CA LEU A 32 -11.14 -5.03 -4.21
C LEU A 32 -11.08 -6.54 -3.93
N ASP A 33 -9.92 -7.18 -4.04
CA ASP A 33 -9.79 -8.62 -3.86
C ASP A 33 -9.93 -9.04 -2.39
N HIS A 34 -9.86 -8.08 -1.46
CA HIS A 34 -10.09 -8.27 -0.01
C HIS A 34 -11.54 -7.95 0.41
N LEU A 35 -12.42 -7.64 -0.54
CA LEU A 35 -13.83 -7.41 -0.25
C LEU A 35 -14.63 -8.71 -0.30
N ALA A 36 -15.25 -9.07 0.83
CA ALA A 36 -16.30 -10.06 0.90
C ALA A 36 -17.64 -9.43 0.49
N VAL A 37 -18.02 -9.61 -0.77
CA VAL A 37 -19.22 -9.00 -1.37
C VAL A 37 -20.47 -9.85 -1.12
N ASN A 38 -21.57 -9.20 -0.73
CA ASN A 38 -22.92 -9.76 -0.70
C ASN A 38 -23.88 -8.94 -1.61
N GLU A 39 -25.18 -9.25 -1.61
CA GLU A 39 -26.14 -8.68 -2.56
C GLU A 39 -26.24 -7.15 -2.57
N LEU A 40 -25.93 -6.47 -1.45
CA LEU A 40 -26.10 -5.01 -1.32
C LEU A 40 -24.92 -4.28 -0.67
N SER A 41 -23.92 -5.01 -0.18
CA SER A 41 -22.79 -4.45 0.58
C SER A 41 -21.55 -5.32 0.41
N ALA A 42 -20.41 -4.78 0.81
CA ALA A 42 -19.19 -5.56 0.96
C ALA A 42 -18.58 -5.33 2.34
N THR A 43 -17.85 -6.32 2.83
CA THR A 43 -17.11 -6.20 4.10
C THR A 43 -15.64 -6.52 3.89
N MET A 44 -14.79 -5.96 4.74
CA MET A 44 -13.35 -6.21 4.73
C MET A 44 -12.89 -6.40 6.18
N ASP A 45 -12.18 -7.50 6.42
CA ASP A 45 -11.50 -7.72 7.69
C ASP A 45 -10.15 -7.01 7.65
N ILE A 46 -9.90 -6.18 8.65
CA ILE A 46 -8.66 -5.41 8.75
C ILE A 46 -7.46 -6.29 9.08
N ASP A 47 -7.68 -7.44 9.70
CA ASP A 47 -6.60 -8.39 10.03
C ASP A 47 -5.94 -8.96 8.77
N GLU A 48 -6.67 -9.04 7.66
CA GLU A 48 -6.13 -9.52 6.38
C GLU A 48 -5.20 -8.51 5.71
N LEU A 49 -5.29 -7.23 6.09
CA LEU A 49 -4.57 -6.13 5.44
C LEU A 49 -3.40 -5.60 6.28
N LEU A 50 -3.44 -5.83 7.60
CA LEU A 50 -2.43 -5.37 8.52
C LEU A 50 -1.23 -6.33 8.55
N PRO A 51 0.01 -5.81 8.47
CA PRO A 51 1.19 -6.58 8.86
C PRO A 51 1.04 -7.13 10.28
N ASP A 52 1.55 -8.33 10.57
CA ASP A 52 1.39 -9.02 11.86
C ASP A 52 1.80 -8.16 13.09
N ASP A 53 2.77 -7.25 12.93
CA ASP A 53 3.28 -6.36 13.97
C ASP A 53 2.49 -5.05 14.13
N ALA A 54 1.53 -4.76 13.24
CA ALA A 54 0.76 -3.52 13.25
C ALA A 54 -0.51 -3.59 14.10
N SER A 55 -0.68 -2.70 15.08
CA SER A 55 -1.86 -2.69 15.95
C SER A 55 -3.11 -2.08 15.32
N ALA A 56 -2.93 -1.28 14.27
CA ALA A 56 -3.97 -0.50 13.59
C ALA A 56 -3.39 0.07 12.29
N PHE A 57 -4.20 0.77 11.50
CA PHE A 57 -3.70 1.67 10.46
C PHE A 57 -4.32 3.07 10.58
N VAL A 58 -3.54 4.08 10.18
CA VAL A 58 -4.04 5.43 9.89
C VAL A 58 -4.51 5.46 8.45
N LEU A 59 -5.70 6.00 8.22
CA LEU A 59 -6.21 6.22 6.87
C LEU A 59 -5.56 7.48 6.28
N GLY A 60 -4.55 7.29 5.43
CA GLY A 60 -3.93 8.39 4.69
C GLY A 60 -4.71 8.70 3.42
N CYS A 61 -5.59 9.70 3.42
CA CYS A 61 -6.32 10.08 2.20
C CYS A 61 -5.46 10.92 1.26
N PRO A 62 -5.71 10.88 -0.06
CA PRO A 62 -5.03 11.76 -1.01
C PRO A 62 -5.05 13.22 -0.53
N TYR A 63 -3.90 13.89 -0.64
CA TYR A 63 -3.66 15.27 -0.18
C TYR A 63 -3.74 15.51 1.34
N SER A 64 -3.71 14.46 2.16
CA SER A 64 -3.65 14.60 3.62
C SER A 64 -2.21 14.78 4.07
N ASP A 65 -1.82 15.99 4.49
CA ASP A 65 -0.50 16.20 5.08
C ASP A 65 -0.35 15.59 6.47
N VAL A 66 0.90 15.47 6.92
CA VAL A 66 1.22 14.91 8.24
C VAL A 66 0.51 15.68 9.36
N ASP A 67 0.29 16.99 9.21
CA ASP A 67 -0.40 17.78 10.23
C ASP A 67 -1.88 17.39 10.32
N ALA A 68 -2.56 17.25 9.17
CA ALA A 68 -3.94 16.80 9.09
C ALA A 68 -4.10 15.38 9.62
N LEU A 69 -3.17 14.47 9.30
CA LEU A 69 -3.18 13.09 9.80
C LEU A 69 -2.91 13.03 11.31
N ALA A 70 -1.94 13.78 11.82
CA ALA A 70 -1.67 13.85 13.26
C ALA A 70 -2.88 14.40 14.03
N ALA A 71 -3.48 15.48 13.53
CA ALA A 71 -4.66 16.09 14.14
C ALA A 71 -5.88 15.17 14.14
N SER A 72 -6.14 14.45 13.03
CA SER A 72 -7.30 13.58 12.90
C SER A 72 -7.15 12.23 13.62
N SER A 73 -5.94 11.68 13.65
CA SER A 73 -5.65 10.41 14.33
C SER A 73 -5.38 10.56 15.83
N GLY A 74 -5.03 11.76 16.28
CA GLY A 74 -4.54 12.00 17.65
C GLY A 74 -3.12 11.49 17.90
N ILE A 75 -2.41 11.04 16.86
CA ILE A 75 -1.02 10.57 16.95
C ILE A 75 -0.07 11.77 16.82
N GLU A 76 0.98 11.78 17.63
CA GLU A 76 2.00 12.84 17.57
C GLU A 76 2.65 12.93 16.19
N ARG A 77 2.86 14.16 15.70
CA ARG A 77 3.39 14.45 14.36
C ARG A 77 4.71 13.72 14.06
N ASP A 78 5.58 13.58 15.07
CA ASP A 78 6.89 12.95 14.96
C ASP A 78 6.83 11.44 14.66
N ARG A 79 5.67 10.80 14.92
CA ARG A 79 5.42 9.39 14.62
C ARG A 79 5.17 9.11 13.14
N PHE A 80 4.97 10.15 12.32
CA PHE A 80 4.80 10.07 10.86
C PHE A 80 6.10 10.37 10.11
N ARG A 81 7.26 10.07 10.70
CA ARG A 81 8.57 10.41 10.14
C ARG A 81 9.46 9.19 9.93
N ILE A 82 10.23 9.22 8.85
CA ILE A 82 11.35 8.32 8.57
C ILE A 82 12.65 9.12 8.66
N GLY A 83 13.33 8.99 9.80
CA GLY A 83 14.47 9.85 10.13
C GLY A 83 14.03 11.32 10.22
N ASP A 84 14.70 12.19 9.45
CA ASP A 84 14.41 13.63 9.43
C ASP A 84 13.34 14.05 8.40
N ARG A 85 12.65 13.08 7.78
CA ARG A 85 11.65 13.35 6.74
C ARG A 85 10.27 12.84 7.14
N ASP A 86 9.25 13.56 6.71
CA ASP A 86 7.86 13.10 6.79
C ASP A 86 7.65 11.89 5.87
N LEU A 87 6.64 11.06 6.16
CA LEU A 87 6.31 9.90 5.32
C LEU A 87 6.07 10.31 3.85
N PRO A 88 6.56 9.51 2.88
CA PRO A 88 6.38 9.81 1.46
C PRO A 88 4.91 9.64 1.03
N GLY A 89 4.49 10.39 0.01
CA GLY A 89 3.21 10.18 -0.69
C GLY A 89 1.97 10.79 -0.03
N LEU A 90 2.10 11.43 1.13
CA LEU A 90 0.97 12.01 1.87
C LEU A 90 0.31 13.21 1.16
N ASN A 91 1.07 13.94 0.35
CA ASN A 91 0.64 15.21 -0.28
C ASN A 91 0.61 15.16 -1.82
N THR A 92 0.52 13.98 -2.42
CA THR A 92 0.61 13.80 -3.88
C THR A 92 -0.66 13.19 -4.46
N GLU A 93 -0.89 13.42 -5.75
CA GLU A 93 -1.83 12.64 -6.57
C GLU A 93 -1.38 11.17 -6.59
N GLY A 94 -2.23 10.24 -6.15
CA GLY A 94 -1.95 8.80 -6.13
C GLY A 94 -2.70 8.08 -5.00
N PRO A 95 -2.77 6.73 -5.02
CA PRO A 95 -3.45 5.99 -3.97
C PRO A 95 -2.61 6.05 -2.68
N VAL A 96 -3.23 6.48 -1.59
CA VAL A 96 -2.80 6.13 -0.23
C VAL A 96 -4.04 5.59 0.46
N ALA A 97 -3.90 4.41 1.05
CA ALA A 97 -4.81 3.85 2.02
C ALA A 97 -4.00 2.83 2.82
N LEU A 98 -4.18 2.85 4.14
CA LEU A 98 -3.54 2.00 5.14
C LEU A 98 -2.07 2.34 5.46
N LEU A 99 -1.86 3.22 6.44
CA LEU A 99 -0.55 3.46 7.04
C LEU A 99 -0.45 2.69 8.37
N PRO A 100 0.21 1.53 8.44
CA PRO A 100 0.23 0.70 9.63
C PRO A 100 0.89 1.42 10.82
N ILE A 101 0.32 1.20 12.00
CA ILE A 101 0.86 1.65 13.29
C ILE A 101 1.59 0.47 13.92
N VAL A 102 2.92 0.55 13.98
CA VAL A 102 3.80 -0.46 14.58
C VAL A 102 4.55 0.19 15.73
N ASP A 103 4.43 -0.35 16.94
CA ASP A 103 5.04 0.21 18.16
C ASP A 103 4.76 1.72 18.36
N GLY A 104 3.53 2.14 18.04
CA GLY A 104 3.10 3.54 18.13
C GLY A 104 3.74 4.48 17.09
N LYS A 105 4.42 3.93 16.07
CA LYS A 105 4.93 4.69 14.92
C LYS A 105 4.14 4.37 13.66
N VAL A 106 3.88 5.40 12.86
CA VAL A 106 3.21 5.24 11.57
C VAL A 106 4.27 4.94 10.52
N ARG A 107 4.11 3.83 9.79
CA ARG A 107 5.05 3.38 8.76
C ARG A 107 4.42 3.49 7.37
N PRO A 108 5.21 3.51 6.29
CA PRO A 108 4.68 3.28 4.96
C PRO A 108 3.96 1.93 4.94
N GLY A 109 2.76 1.90 4.37
CA GLY A 109 1.98 0.68 4.23
C GLY A 109 2.31 -0.12 2.99
N VAL A 110 1.61 -1.26 2.87
CA VAL A 110 1.48 -1.99 1.61
C VAL A 110 0.70 -1.10 0.64
N GLN A 111 1.17 -1.01 -0.60
CA GLN A 111 0.46 -0.27 -1.64
C GLN A 111 -0.63 -1.17 -2.21
N TYR A 112 -1.88 -0.77 -2.00
CA TYR A 112 -3.02 -1.37 -2.66
C TYR A 112 -3.48 -0.49 -3.82
N ASP A 113 -3.90 -1.13 -4.91
CA ASP A 113 -4.69 -0.48 -5.95
C ASP A 113 -6.11 -0.25 -5.41
N THR A 114 -6.47 1.03 -5.27
CA THR A 114 -7.74 1.51 -4.74
C THR A 114 -8.68 2.03 -5.83
N GLN A 115 -8.44 1.72 -7.12
CA GLN A 115 -9.21 2.29 -8.24
C GLN A 115 -10.73 2.09 -8.10
N ASP A 116 -11.15 0.92 -7.60
CA ASP A 116 -12.58 0.56 -7.45
C ASP A 116 -13.09 0.66 -6.00
N VAL A 117 -12.22 1.04 -5.05
CA VAL A 117 -12.51 1.04 -3.61
C VAL A 117 -12.01 2.34 -2.98
N SER A 118 -12.93 3.17 -2.47
CA SER A 118 -12.59 4.35 -1.69
C SER A 118 -12.83 4.10 -0.21
N MET A 119 -11.78 4.28 0.60
CA MET A 119 -11.90 4.36 2.05
C MET A 119 -12.00 5.81 2.53
N CYS A 120 -11.76 6.77 1.64
CA CYS A 120 -11.68 8.18 1.97
C CYS A 120 -13.00 8.90 1.73
N GLY A 121 -13.50 9.59 2.76
CA GLY A 121 -14.60 10.55 2.63
C GLY A 121 -16.00 10.05 3.00
N THR A 122 -16.15 8.84 3.55
CA THR A 122 -17.48 8.29 3.91
C THR A 122 -17.61 7.82 5.36
N HIS A 123 -16.50 7.66 6.10
CA HIS A 123 -16.51 7.40 7.55
C HIS A 123 -15.61 8.38 8.32
N ASN A 124 -15.95 8.69 9.58
CA ASN A 124 -15.28 9.70 10.42
C ASN A 124 -14.11 9.15 11.24
N THR A 125 -13.54 8.02 10.82
CA THR A 125 -12.58 7.27 11.64
C THR A 125 -11.22 7.28 10.96
N ALA A 126 -10.29 8.06 11.52
CA ALA A 126 -8.94 8.22 10.99
C ALA A 126 -8.00 7.05 11.36
N VAL A 127 -8.27 6.36 12.47
CA VAL A 127 -7.51 5.20 12.93
C VAL A 127 -8.44 4.00 13.01
N ILE A 128 -8.07 2.92 12.33
CA ILE A 128 -8.85 1.68 12.30
C ILE A 128 -8.02 0.59 12.96
N ASP A 129 -8.52 0.10 14.10
CA ASP A 129 -7.83 -0.87 14.93
C ASP A 129 -7.86 -2.26 14.31
N ARG A 130 -6.84 -3.07 14.63
CA ARG A 130 -6.82 -4.50 14.37
C ARG A 130 -8.11 -5.18 14.87
N GLY A 131 -8.62 -6.11 14.07
CA GLY A 131 -9.85 -6.88 14.26
C GLY A 131 -11.13 -6.12 13.90
N SER A 132 -11.02 -4.85 13.48
CA SER A 132 -12.17 -4.12 12.97
C SER A 132 -12.67 -4.74 11.67
N THR A 133 -13.96 -4.56 11.39
CA THR A 133 -14.55 -4.86 10.09
C THR A 133 -15.02 -3.57 9.44
N LEU A 134 -14.59 -3.31 8.22
CA LEU A 134 -15.12 -2.23 7.40
C LEU A 134 -16.33 -2.72 6.61
N THR A 135 -17.37 -1.89 6.52
CA THR A 135 -18.49 -2.11 5.62
C THR A 135 -18.46 -1.09 4.50
N PHE A 136 -18.78 -1.54 3.29
CA PHE A 136 -18.81 -0.76 2.07
C PHE A 136 -20.18 -0.82 1.42
N ALA A 137 -20.56 0.29 0.80
CA ALA A 137 -21.69 0.38 -0.12
C ALA A 137 -21.19 0.65 -1.53
N GLN A 138 -21.91 0.17 -2.54
CA GLN A 138 -21.60 0.45 -3.93
C GLN A 138 -22.40 1.65 -4.42
N ASP A 139 -21.78 2.55 -5.18
CA ASP A 139 -22.52 3.57 -5.90
C ASP A 139 -23.14 3.04 -7.20
N GLY A 140 -23.87 3.91 -7.91
CA GLY A 140 -24.49 3.57 -9.21
C GLY A 140 -23.49 3.36 -10.36
N TYR A 141 -22.19 3.57 -10.15
CA TYR A 141 -21.13 3.40 -11.13
C TYR A 141 -20.26 2.16 -10.86
N GLY A 142 -20.53 1.43 -9.76
CA GLY A 142 -19.82 0.20 -9.41
C GLY A 142 -18.66 0.40 -8.43
N GLN A 143 -18.42 1.62 -7.94
CA GLN A 143 -17.35 1.92 -6.99
C GLN A 143 -17.80 1.61 -5.56
N TRP A 144 -16.93 1.01 -4.76
CA TRP A 144 -17.18 0.72 -3.34
C TRP A 144 -16.69 1.87 -2.45
N PHE A 145 -17.48 2.26 -1.46
CA PHE A 145 -17.14 3.32 -0.51
C PHE A 145 -17.34 2.82 0.92
N ALA A 146 -16.34 3.02 1.78
CA ALA A 146 -16.39 2.61 3.17
C ALA A 146 -17.41 3.46 3.96
N VAL A 147 -18.52 2.86 4.38
CA VAL A 147 -19.63 3.56 5.06
C VAL A 147 -19.59 3.42 6.58
N SER A 148 -18.92 2.42 7.11
CA SER A 148 -18.76 2.23 8.56
C SER A 148 -17.56 1.40 8.92
N VAL A 149 -17.07 1.62 10.15
CA VAL A 149 -16.08 0.78 10.83
C VAL A 149 -16.79 0.16 12.02
N GLN A 150 -16.80 -1.16 12.11
CA GLN A 150 -17.23 -1.89 13.28
C GLN A 150 -15.99 -2.36 14.05
N PRO A 151 -15.73 -1.82 15.25
CA PRO A 151 -14.63 -2.31 16.09
C PRO A 151 -14.88 -3.75 16.52
N THR A 152 -13.81 -4.52 16.73
CA THR A 152 -13.90 -5.82 17.38
C THR A 152 -14.59 -5.66 18.73
N VAL A 153 -15.66 -6.39 18.97
CA VAL A 153 -16.26 -6.46 20.30
C VAL A 153 -15.27 -7.23 21.18
N GLN A 154 -14.51 -6.52 22.01
CA GLN A 154 -13.79 -7.14 23.12
C GLN A 154 -14.84 -7.73 24.06
N THR A 155 -15.01 -9.04 23.99
CA THR A 155 -15.81 -9.82 24.94
C THR A 155 -14.93 -10.33 26.07
#